data_AF-A0A929M894-F1
#
_entry.id   AF-A0A929M894-F1
#
_cell.length_a   1.000
_cell.length_b   1.000
_cell.length_c   1.000
_cell.angle_alpha   90.00
_cell.angle_beta   90.00
_cell.angle_gamma   90.00
#
_symmetry.space_group_name_H-M   'P 1'
#
loop_
_entity.id
_entity.type
_entity.pdbx_description
1 polymer ?
#
loop_
_entity_poly.entity_id
_entity_poly.type
_entity_poly.pdbx_seq_one_letter_code
_entity_poly.pdbx_strand_id
1 'polypeptide(L)' 'ASTFSTVELMLKKMFIGEPKGNSDRLLDFSTPVTGALYFAPTLDMLGDYEG' A
#
# COMPACT_ATOMS: atom_id res chain seq x y z
N ALA A 1 -3.36 -11.79 -3.44
CA ALA A 1 -2.49 -10.82 -2.74
C ALA A 1 -2.62 -11.08 -1.25
N SER A 2 -1.58 -11.62 -0.61
CA SER A 2 -1.56 -11.97 0.82
C SER A 2 -0.36 -11.36 1.55
N THR A 3 0.53 -10.68 0.82
CA THR A 3 1.73 -10.02 1.33
C THR A 3 1.78 -8.57 0.84
N PHE A 4 2.32 -7.68 1.66
CA PHE A 4 2.42 -6.25 1.32
C PHE A 4 3.28 -5.98 0.07
N SER A 5 4.18 -6.88 -0.29
CA SER A 5 5.04 -6.78 -1.47
C SER A 5 4.29 -6.54 -2.78
N THR A 6 3.06 -7.06 -2.92
CA THR A 6 2.24 -6.79 -4.11
C THR A 6 1.84 -5.32 -4.19
N VAL A 7 1.34 -4.74 -3.08
CA VAL A 7 0.93 -3.33 -3.01
C VAL A 7 2.13 -2.42 -3.13
N GLU A 8 3.25 -2.77 -2.48
CA GLU A 8 4.51 -2.03 -2.61
C GLU A 8 4.99 -1.95 -4.07
N LEU A 9 4.92 -3.06 -4.82
CA LEU A 9 5.28 -3.06 -6.23
C LEU A 9 4.34 -2.16 -7.07
N MET A 10 3.03 -2.20 -6.79
CA MET A 10 2.07 -1.30 -7.46
C MET A 10 2.39 0.17 -7.16
N LEU A 11 2.64 0.53 -5.91
CA LEU A 11 3.02 1.88 -5.51
C LEU A 11 4.33 2.31 -6.19
N LYS A 12 5.34 1.45 -6.26
CA LYS A 12 6.59 1.76 -6.99
C LYS A 12 6.32 2.06 -8.46
N LYS A 13 5.49 1.26 -9.13
CA LYS A 13 5.09 1.51 -10.52
C LYS A 13 4.33 2.82 -10.69
N MET A 14 3.45 3.16 -9.74
CA MET A 14 2.67 4.41 -9.81
C MET A 14 3.54 5.64 -9.56
N PHE A 15 4.38 5.64 -8.52
CA PHE A 15 5.14 6.84 -8.10
C PHE A 15 6.50 7.00 -8.80
N ILE A 16 7.19 5.90 -9.10
CA ILE A 16 8.54 5.92 -9.73
C ILE A 16 8.42 5.68 -11.24
N GLY A 17 7.46 4.83 -11.65
CA GLY A 17 7.32 4.36 -13.02
C GLY A 17 8.17 3.13 -13.32
N GLU A 18 7.68 2.31 -14.25
CA GLU A 18 8.43 1.20 -14.83
C GLU A 18 8.23 1.20 -16.36
N PRO A 19 9.24 1.57 -17.16
CA PRO A 19 10.60 2.03 -16.78
C PRO A 19 10.58 3.34 -15.99
N LYS A 20 11.67 3.63 -15.28
CA LYS A 20 11.78 4.80 -14.39
C LYS A 20 11.42 6.10 -15.13
N GLY A 21 10.52 6.89 -14.57
CA GLY A 21 9.99 8.12 -15.18
C GLY A 21 8.65 7.94 -15.90
N ASN A 22 8.22 6.70 -16.17
CA ASN A 22 6.86 6.42 -16.66
C ASN A 22 5.89 6.18 -15.48
N SER A 23 5.74 7.19 -14.62
CA SER A 23 4.82 7.16 -13.48
C SER A 23 3.35 7.16 -13.92
N ASP A 24 2.46 6.77 -13.03
CA ASP A 24 1.02 6.78 -13.30
C ASP A 24 0.51 8.21 -13.40
N ARG A 25 -0.07 8.56 -14.56
CA ARG A 25 -0.60 9.89 -14.87
C ARG A 25 -1.80 10.28 -14.02
N LEU A 26 -2.44 9.33 -13.32
CA LEU A 26 -3.50 9.68 -12.36
C LEU A 26 -2.97 10.59 -11.24
N LEU A 27 -1.68 10.48 -10.90
CA LEU A 27 -1.02 11.32 -9.90
C LEU A 27 -0.79 12.77 -10.39
N ASP A 28 -0.95 13.06 -11.68
CA ASP A 28 -0.92 14.44 -12.19
C ASP A 28 -2.12 15.24 -11.68
N PHE A 29 -3.20 14.55 -11.29
CA PHE A 29 -4.45 15.15 -10.82
C PHE A 29 -4.82 14.77 -9.38
N SER A 30 -4.09 13.82 -8.79
CA SER A 30 -4.40 13.26 -7.46
C SER A 30 -3.18 13.35 -6.57
N THR A 31 -3.32 13.99 -5.42
CA THR A 31 -2.24 14.09 -4.42
C THR A 31 -2.55 13.21 -3.22
N PRO A 32 -1.76 12.16 -2.93
CA PRO A 32 -1.92 11.38 -1.71
C PRO A 32 -1.51 12.25 -0.51
N VAL A 33 -2.44 12.52 0.39
CA VAL A 33 -2.19 13.36 1.58
C VAL A 33 -1.69 12.52 2.75
N THR A 34 -2.00 11.22 2.78
CA THR A 34 -1.66 10.30 3.87
C THR A 34 -1.13 8.98 3.34
N GLY A 35 -0.31 8.29 4.13
CA GLY A 35 0.12 6.92 3.85
C GLY A 35 0.30 6.15 5.16
N ALA A 36 -0.43 5.04 5.31
CA ALA A 36 -0.34 4.17 6.47
C ALA A 36 -0.50 2.71 6.05
N LEU A 37 0.23 1.82 6.72
CA LEU A 37 0.13 0.38 6.56
C LEU A 37 -0.36 -0.21 7.88
N TYR A 38 -1.41 -1.00 7.81
CA TYR A 38 -1.98 -1.70 8.97
C TYR A 38 -1.93 -3.21 8.74
N PHE A 39 -1.88 -3.93 9.85
CA PHE A 39 -2.13 -5.36 9.88
C PHE A 39 -3.55 -5.59 10.41
N ALA A 40 -4.35 -6.37 9.68
CA ALA A 40 -5.65 -6.84 10.13
C ALA A 40 -5.47 -8.25 10.73
N PRO A 41 -5.40 -8.38 12.07
CA PRO A 41 -5.24 -9.69 12.71
C PRO A 41 -6.48 -10.57 12.53
N THR A 42 -6.33 -11.87 12.79
CA THR A 42 -7.49 -12.74 12.95
C THR A 42 -8.24 -12.36 14.24
N LEU A 43 -9.52 -12.74 14.33
CA LEU A 43 -10.33 -12.47 15.52
C LEU A 43 -9.73 -13.10 16.79
N ASP A 44 -9.19 -14.32 16.67
CA ASP A 44 -8.54 -15.01 17.79
C ASP A 44 -7.33 -14.21 18.30
N MET A 45 -6.46 -13.76 17.38
CA MET A 45 -5.31 -12.92 17.74
C MET A 45 -5.75 -11.61 18.38
N LEU A 46 -6.81 -10.98 17.87
CA LEU A 46 -7.32 -9.74 18.44
C LEU A 46 -7.82 -9.94 19.87
N GLY A 47 -8.60 -11.01 20.12
CA GLY A 47 -9.09 -11.35 21.45
C GLY A 47 -7.98 -11.62 22.47
N ASP A 48 -6.86 -12.20 22.04
CA ASP A 48 -5.68 -12.40 22.91
C ASP A 48 -5.04 -11.07 23.38
N TYR A 49 -5.24 -9.97 22.64
CA TYR A 49 -4.73 -8.63 23.00
C TYR A 49 -5.79 -7.74 23.69
N GLU A 50 -7.05 -8.18 23.79
CA GLU A 50 -8.14 -7.43 24.42
C GLU A 50 -8.27 -7.68 25.95
N GLY A 51 -7.49 -8.62 26.51
CA GLY A 51 -7.41 -8.93 27.95
C GLY A 51 -6.16 -8.39 28.65
#